data_AF-A0A7S1MZD3-F1
#
_entry.id   AF-A0A7S1MZD3-F1
#
_cell.length_a   1.000
_cell.length_b   1.000
_cell.length_c   1.000
_cell.angle_alpha   90.00
_cell.angle_beta   90.00
_cell.angle_gamma   90.00
#
_symmetry.space_group_name_H-M   'P 1'
#
loop_
_entity.id
_entity.type
_entity.pdbx_description
1 polymer ?
#
loop_
_entity_poly.entity_id
_entity_poly.type
_entity_poly.pdbx_seq_one_letter_code
_entity_poly.pdbx_strand_id
1 'polypeptide(L)'
;KDEEPEEFTQEAIMKRRQRMKELLEAKEKKIKEEKMIAKEEEKKKNIVIAAMKDDWKKGDKCLAFWWEDKNFYKASIRQVSKKSGTLCCTFSEYGNSVVLKPEQILPEGCKVTKEIRQSAWFLHTEGIKAKKKAAAEKLAKKKADKRKSRRR
;
A
#
# COMPACT_ATOMS: atom_id res chain seq x y z
N LYS A 1 51.93 -3.16 36.85
CA LYS A 1 51.92 -3.13 35.36
C LYS A 1 50.46 -3.04 35.00
N ASP A 2 49.94 -1.84 35.13
CA ASP A 2 48.53 -1.54 34.96
C ASP A 2 48.32 -1.33 33.47
N GLU A 3 47.75 -2.35 32.85
CA GLU A 3 47.31 -2.34 31.46
C GLU A 3 46.18 -1.30 31.39
N GLU A 4 46.49 -0.09 30.93
CA GLU A 4 45.48 0.95 30.76
C GLU A 4 44.34 0.35 29.91
N PRO A 5 43.08 0.47 30.37
CA PRO A 5 41.97 -0.14 29.66
C PRO A 5 41.98 0.39 28.23
N GLU A 6 42.06 -0.52 27.26
CA GLU A 6 42.25 -0.27 25.82
C GLU A 6 41.31 0.80 25.24
N GLU A 7 40.25 1.16 25.96
CA GLU A 7 39.21 2.13 25.63
C GLU A 7 39.66 3.60 25.50
N PHE A 8 40.77 4.01 26.12
CA PHE A 8 41.25 5.41 26.07
C PHE A 8 42.40 5.67 25.09
N THR A 9 42.87 4.63 24.39
CA THR A 9 43.94 4.78 23.40
C THR A 9 43.49 5.63 22.21
N GLN A 10 44.41 6.39 21.61
CA GLN A 10 44.12 7.18 20.41
C GLN A 10 43.54 6.32 19.28
N GLU A 11 43.98 5.06 19.18
CA GLU A 11 43.49 4.07 18.22
C GLU A 11 42.02 3.69 18.48
N ALA A 12 41.65 3.38 19.73
CA ALA A 12 40.27 3.06 20.09
C ALA A 12 39.31 4.24 19.83
N ILE A 13 39.76 5.47 20.11
CA ILE A 13 39.00 6.69 19.82
C ILE A 13 38.76 6.86 18.31
N MET A 14 39.77 6.62 17.48
CA MET A 14 39.66 6.70 16.01
C MET A 14 38.73 5.62 15.45
N LYS A 15 38.83 4.38 15.92
CA LYS A 15 37.96 3.27 15.51
C LYS A 15 36.50 3.52 15.87
N ARG A 16 36.22 4.09 17.05
CA ARG A 16 34.88 4.50 17.48
C ARG A 16 34.30 5.60 16.58
N ARG A 17 35.10 6.60 16.22
CA ARG A 17 34.71 7.67 15.27
C ARG A 17 34.36 7.11 13.89
N GLN A 18 35.17 6.18 13.37
CA GLN A 18 34.92 5.55 12.07
C GLN A 18 33.62 4.74 12.09
N ARG A 19 33.41 3.88 13.11
CA ARG A 19 32.16 3.11 13.25
C ARG A 19 30.93 4.01 13.32
N MET A 20 31.02 5.14 14.02
CA MET A 20 29.92 6.12 14.08
C MET A 20 29.65 6.76 12.71
N LYS A 21 30.69 7.10 11.94
CA LYS A 21 30.57 7.64 10.59
C LYS A 21 29.89 6.64 9.63
N GLU A 22 30.30 5.38 9.67
CA GLU A 22 29.70 4.30 8.86
C GLU A 22 28.23 4.07 9.21
N LEU A 23 27.87 4.12 10.50
CA LEU A 23 26.47 4.00 10.93
C LEU A 23 25.60 5.16 10.45
N LEU A 24 26.14 6.39 10.46
CA LEU A 24 25.43 7.57 9.94
C LEU A 24 25.24 7.47 8.42
N GLU A 25 26.29 7.11 7.67
CA GLU A 25 26.21 6.94 6.22
C GLU A 25 25.24 5.80 5.85
N ALA A 26 25.26 4.68 6.58
CA ALA A 26 24.33 3.59 6.39
C ALA A 26 22.87 4.02 6.67
N LYS A 27 22.65 4.83 7.71
CA LYS A 27 21.33 5.43 7.98
C LYS A 27 20.88 6.36 6.87
N GLU A 28 21.76 7.22 6.36
CA GLU A 28 21.46 8.12 5.25
C GLU A 28 21.11 7.37 3.96
N LYS A 29 21.86 6.30 3.65
CA LYS A 29 21.57 5.42 2.49
C LYS A 29 20.20 4.78 2.63
N LYS A 30 19.87 4.23 3.80
CA LYS A 30 18.53 3.67 4.06
C LYS A 30 17.42 4.71 3.91
N ILE A 31 17.60 5.90 4.49
CA ILE A 31 16.63 7.00 4.36
C ILE A 31 16.45 7.41 2.88
N LYS A 32 17.54 7.49 2.11
CA LYS A 32 17.48 7.80 0.68
C LYS A 32 16.72 6.72 -0.09
N GLU A 33 17.01 5.45 0.17
CA GLU A 33 16.33 4.32 -0.45
C GLU A 33 14.82 4.30 -0.14
N GLU A 34 14.44 4.45 1.13
CA GLU A 34 13.04 4.55 1.56
C GLU A 34 12.32 5.73 0.89
N LYS A 35 12.98 6.89 0.77
CA LYS A 35 12.43 8.06 0.06
C LYS A 35 12.22 7.80 -1.43
N MET A 36 13.13 7.08 -2.09
CA MET A 36 12.95 6.74 -3.51
C MET A 36 11.77 5.79 -3.71
N ILE A 37 11.64 4.77 -2.86
CA ILE A 37 10.53 3.83 -2.91
C ILE A 37 9.20 4.57 -2.71
N ALA A 38 9.11 5.43 -1.67
CA ALA A 38 7.90 6.20 -1.39
C ALA A 38 7.50 7.10 -2.58
N LYS A 39 8.47 7.75 -3.22
CA LYS A 39 8.23 8.59 -4.40
C LYS A 39 7.71 7.78 -5.59
N GLU A 40 8.19 6.56 -5.79
CA GLU A 40 7.69 5.69 -6.86
C GLU A 40 6.28 5.16 -6.56
N GLU A 41 5.98 4.81 -5.32
CA GLU A 41 4.63 4.42 -4.90
C GLU A 41 3.63 5.57 -5.07
N GLU A 42 4.01 6.79 -4.71
CA GLU A 42 3.21 7.99 -4.91
C GLU A 42 2.94 8.24 -6.41
N LYS A 43 3.97 8.10 -7.25
CA LYS A 43 3.82 8.20 -8.70
C LYS A 43 2.80 7.17 -9.24
N LYS A 44 2.87 5.91 -8.78
CA LYS A 44 1.91 4.86 -9.16
C LYS A 44 0.48 5.22 -8.76
N LYS A 45 0.28 5.72 -7.52
CA LYS A 45 -1.04 6.18 -7.05
C LYS A 45 -1.60 7.30 -7.92
N ASN A 46 -0.80 8.32 -8.22
CA ASN A 46 -1.23 9.49 -8.97
C ASN A 46 -1.63 9.15 -10.42
N ILE A 47 -0.98 8.18 -11.06
CA ILE A 47 -1.34 7.73 -12.42
C ILE A 47 -2.79 7.26 -12.50
N VAL A 48 -3.25 6.49 -11.52
CA VAL A 48 -4.61 5.93 -11.54
C VAL A 48 -5.63 6.96 -11.13
N ILE A 49 -5.30 7.80 -10.14
CA ILE A 49 -6.16 8.91 -9.70
C ILE A 49 -6.40 9.87 -10.87
N ALA A 50 -5.38 10.19 -11.68
CA ALA A 50 -5.52 11.05 -12.84
C ALA A 50 -6.40 10.45 -13.96
N ALA A 51 -6.51 9.12 -14.01
CA ALA A 51 -7.32 8.41 -15.02
C ALA A 51 -8.74 8.10 -14.54
N MET A 52 -9.03 8.30 -13.25
CA MET A 52 -10.33 8.07 -12.62
C MET A 52 -11.27 9.26 -12.83
N LYS A 53 -12.58 9.02 -12.67
CA LYS A 53 -13.61 10.04 -12.51
C LYS A 53 -14.05 10.12 -11.05
N ASP A 54 -14.32 11.33 -10.54
CA ASP A 54 -14.73 11.54 -9.14
C ASP A 54 -16.24 11.31 -8.88
N ASP A 55 -17.10 11.62 -9.85
CA ASP A 55 -18.55 11.61 -9.68
C ASP A 55 -19.24 10.38 -10.29
N TRP A 56 -18.98 9.20 -9.72
CA TRP A 56 -19.64 7.97 -10.13
C TRP A 56 -21.09 7.89 -9.67
N LYS A 57 -21.99 7.53 -10.58
CA LYS A 57 -23.41 7.26 -10.29
C LYS A 57 -23.85 5.90 -10.81
N LYS A 58 -24.96 5.39 -10.26
CA LYS A 58 -25.59 4.16 -10.74
C LYS A 58 -25.95 4.32 -12.22
N GLY A 59 -25.63 3.30 -13.02
CA GLY A 59 -25.85 3.28 -14.46
C GLY A 59 -24.68 3.82 -15.30
N ASP A 60 -23.68 4.47 -14.69
CA ASP A 60 -22.48 4.87 -15.43
C ASP A 60 -21.75 3.62 -15.95
N LYS A 61 -21.36 3.68 -17.22
CA LYS A 61 -20.49 2.69 -17.84
C LYS A 61 -19.04 3.01 -17.48
N CYS A 62 -18.27 1.97 -17.21
CA CYS A 62 -16.92 2.10 -16.72
C CYS A 62 -16.03 0.94 -17.15
N LEU A 63 -14.74 1.09 -16.92
CA LEU A 63 -13.76 0.01 -16.98
C LEU A 63 -13.42 -0.38 -15.54
N ALA A 64 -13.71 -1.62 -15.16
CA ALA A 64 -13.49 -2.14 -13.82
C ALA A 64 -12.27 -3.08 -13.79
N PHE A 65 -11.43 -2.95 -12.76
CA PHE A 65 -10.25 -3.80 -12.58
C PHE A 65 -10.61 -5.23 -12.16
N TRP A 66 -10.06 -6.21 -12.86
CA TRP A 66 -10.11 -7.62 -12.52
C TRP A 66 -8.75 -8.08 -12.00
N TRP A 67 -8.73 -8.61 -10.78
CA TRP A 67 -7.49 -8.90 -10.04
C TRP A 67 -6.77 -10.16 -10.53
N GLU A 68 -7.50 -11.09 -11.16
CA GLU A 68 -6.95 -12.36 -11.65
C GLU A 68 -5.98 -12.12 -12.82
N ASP A 69 -6.43 -11.36 -13.81
CA ASP A 69 -5.65 -11.04 -15.02
C ASP A 69 -4.95 -9.67 -14.94
N LYS A 70 -5.16 -8.94 -13.85
CA LYS A 70 -4.62 -7.59 -13.62
C LYS A 70 -4.97 -6.62 -14.76
N ASN A 71 -6.19 -6.72 -15.26
CA ASN A 71 -6.65 -5.99 -16.43
C ASN A 71 -8.01 -5.34 -16.18
N PHE A 72 -8.38 -4.40 -17.04
CA PHE A 72 -9.64 -3.67 -16.94
C PHE A 72 -10.62 -4.14 -18.00
N TYR A 73 -11.87 -4.36 -17.60
CA TYR A 73 -12.93 -4.85 -18.48
C TYR A 73 -14.16 -3.93 -18.41
N LYS A 74 -14.98 -3.97 -19.46
CA LYS A 74 -16.20 -3.17 -19.54
C LYS A 74 -17.19 -3.62 -18.46
N ALA A 75 -17.70 -2.65 -17.72
CA ALA A 75 -18.64 -2.86 -16.63
C ALA A 75 -19.61 -1.69 -16.52
N SER A 76 -20.63 -1.86 -15.69
CA SER A 76 -21.60 -0.82 -15.34
C SER A 76 -21.75 -0.70 -13.84
N ILE A 77 -21.90 0.53 -13.33
CA ILE A 77 -22.05 0.79 -11.91
C ILE A 77 -23.46 0.41 -11.47
N ARG A 78 -23.56 -0.63 -10.65
CA ARG A 78 -24.82 -1.12 -10.09
C ARG A 78 -25.22 -0.35 -8.84
N GLN A 79 -24.25 0.03 -8.01
CA GLN A 79 -24.51 0.73 -6.74
C GLN A 79 -23.30 1.53 -6.27
N VAL A 80 -23.56 2.69 -5.66
CA VAL A 80 -22.56 3.54 -5.02
C VAL A 80 -22.77 3.52 -3.51
N SER A 81 -21.79 3.04 -2.73
CA SER A 81 -21.86 3.03 -1.27
C SER A 81 -21.01 4.16 -0.69
N LYS A 82 -21.67 5.27 -0.32
CA LYS A 82 -21.01 6.40 0.36
C LYS A 82 -20.47 6.04 1.74
N LYS A 83 -21.11 5.07 2.44
CA LYS A 83 -20.70 4.63 3.79
C LYS A 83 -19.35 3.93 3.80
N SER A 84 -19.10 3.07 2.80
CA SER A 84 -17.86 2.29 2.69
C SER A 84 -16.85 2.90 1.72
N GLY A 85 -17.24 3.92 0.95
CA GLY A 85 -16.40 4.49 -0.10
C GLY A 85 -16.11 3.49 -1.23
N THR A 86 -17.05 2.58 -1.51
CA THR A 86 -16.89 1.52 -2.51
C THR A 86 -18.02 1.53 -3.52
N LEU A 87 -17.72 1.06 -4.72
CA LEU A 87 -18.60 0.98 -5.86
C LEU A 87 -18.83 -0.50 -6.21
N CYS A 88 -20.08 -0.88 -6.47
CA CYS A 88 -20.42 -2.21 -6.96
C CYS A 88 -20.63 -2.11 -8.47
N CYS A 89 -19.82 -2.83 -9.23
CA CYS A 89 -19.87 -2.86 -10.69
C CYS A 89 -20.24 -4.26 -11.18
N THR A 90 -20.96 -4.34 -12.30
CA THR A 90 -21.27 -5.60 -12.98
C THR A 90 -20.58 -5.60 -14.34
N PHE A 91 -19.77 -6.63 -14.64
CA PHE A 91 -19.09 -6.76 -15.91
C PHE A 91 -20.08 -7.07 -17.04
N SER A 92 -19.96 -6.36 -18.15
CA SER A 92 -20.93 -6.45 -19.25
C SER A 92 -20.84 -7.77 -20.01
N GLU A 93 -19.65 -8.36 -20.11
CA GLU A 93 -19.42 -9.59 -20.89
C GLU A 93 -19.80 -10.86 -20.13
N TYR A 94 -19.66 -10.85 -18.80
CA TYR A 94 -19.78 -12.06 -17.97
C TYR A 94 -20.95 -12.00 -16.97
N GLY A 95 -21.45 -10.81 -16.65
CA GLY A 95 -22.54 -10.63 -15.68
C GLY A 95 -22.13 -10.81 -14.21
N ASN A 96 -20.87 -11.16 -13.91
CA ASN A 96 -20.36 -11.17 -12.55
C ASN A 96 -20.28 -9.75 -11.97
N SER A 97 -20.51 -9.62 -10.67
CA SER A 97 -20.40 -8.35 -9.94
C SER A 97 -19.16 -8.33 -9.05
N VAL A 98 -18.57 -7.14 -8.91
CA VAL A 98 -17.39 -6.90 -8.07
C VAL A 98 -17.56 -5.62 -7.27
N VAL A 99 -17.03 -5.60 -6.05
CA VAL A 99 -16.96 -4.39 -5.21
C VAL A 99 -15.55 -3.84 -5.27
N LEU A 100 -15.41 -2.62 -5.77
CA LEU A 100 -14.15 -1.95 -6.02
C LEU A 100 -14.12 -0.58 -5.35
N LYS A 101 -12.92 -0.04 -5.16
CA LYS A 101 -12.73 1.38 -4.82
C LYS A 101 -12.81 2.25 -6.09
N PRO A 102 -13.07 3.56 -5.96
CA PRO A 102 -12.99 4.50 -7.08
C PRO A 102 -11.66 4.42 -7.84
N GLU A 103 -10.56 4.25 -7.10
CA GLU A 103 -9.19 4.08 -7.62
C GLU A 103 -9.01 2.83 -8.51
N GLN A 104 -10.00 1.96 -8.63
CA GLN A 104 -9.94 0.74 -9.44
C GLN A 104 -10.96 0.77 -10.59
N ILE A 105 -11.55 1.93 -10.85
CA ILE A 105 -12.59 2.13 -11.85
C ILE A 105 -12.21 3.34 -12.71
N LEU A 106 -12.27 3.17 -14.02
CA LEU A 106 -11.94 4.20 -15.00
C LEU A 106 -13.16 4.53 -15.86
N PRO A 107 -13.25 5.76 -16.42
CA PRO A 107 -14.26 6.14 -17.41
C PRO A 107 -14.29 5.20 -18.61
N GLU A 108 -15.50 4.95 -19.14
CA GLU A 108 -15.63 4.31 -20.45
C GLU A 108 -14.94 5.19 -21.52
N GLY A 109 -14.01 4.60 -22.27
CA GLY A 109 -13.18 5.30 -23.26
C GLY A 109 -11.77 5.66 -22.80
N CYS A 110 -11.44 5.47 -21.52
CA CYS A 110 -10.07 5.65 -21.04
C CYS A 110 -9.13 4.60 -21.68
N LYS A 111 -8.01 5.06 -22.25
CA LYS A 111 -6.98 4.16 -22.80
C LYS A 111 -6.18 3.55 -21.65
N VAL A 112 -6.42 2.27 -21.39
CA VAL A 112 -5.74 1.53 -20.33
C VAL A 112 -4.32 1.20 -20.74
N THR A 113 -3.34 1.94 -20.24
CA THR A 113 -1.91 1.67 -20.45
C THR A 113 -1.37 0.62 -19.47
N LYS A 114 -0.14 0.14 -19.72
CA LYS A 114 0.53 -0.81 -18.81
C LYS A 114 0.74 -0.21 -17.41
N GLU A 115 1.06 1.08 -17.33
CA GLU A 115 1.30 1.79 -16.08
C GLU A 115 0.04 1.86 -15.23
N ILE A 116 -1.13 2.08 -15.84
CA ILE A 116 -2.42 2.09 -15.15
C ILE A 116 -2.73 0.70 -14.58
N ARG A 117 -2.49 -0.37 -15.34
CA ARG A 117 -2.67 -1.76 -14.86
C ARG A 117 -1.75 -2.07 -13.68
N GLN A 118 -0.47 -1.75 -13.80
CA GLN A 118 0.52 -1.96 -12.73
C GLN A 118 0.15 -1.20 -11.46
N SER A 119 -0.29 0.04 -11.61
CA SER A 119 -0.67 0.90 -10.49
C SER A 119 -1.96 0.44 -9.82
N ALA A 120 -2.95 0.00 -10.60
CA ALA A 120 -4.18 -0.59 -10.06
C ALA A 120 -3.92 -1.90 -9.31
N TRP A 121 -3.03 -2.76 -9.83
CA TRP A 121 -2.58 -3.97 -9.13
C TRP A 121 -1.87 -3.63 -7.81
N PHE A 122 -0.96 -2.65 -7.83
CA PHE A 122 -0.27 -2.19 -6.63
C PHE A 122 -1.28 -1.78 -5.54
N LEU A 123 -2.23 -0.91 -5.87
CA LEU A 123 -3.30 -0.47 -4.96
C LEU A 123 -4.16 -1.62 -4.42
N HIS A 124 -4.47 -2.59 -5.28
CA HIS A 124 -5.21 -3.79 -4.87
C HIS A 124 -4.43 -4.59 -3.81
N THR A 125 -3.14 -4.84 -4.05
CA THR A 125 -2.30 -5.59 -3.10
C THR A 125 -2.09 -4.85 -1.78
N GLU A 126 -1.94 -3.52 -1.82
CA GLU A 126 -1.88 -2.68 -0.62
C GLU A 126 -3.18 -2.79 0.20
N GLY A 127 -4.33 -2.82 -0.49
CA GLY A 127 -5.62 -3.09 0.14
C GLY A 127 -5.68 -4.46 0.83
N ILE A 128 -5.11 -5.50 0.23
CA ILE A 128 -5.02 -6.85 0.84
C ILE A 128 -4.13 -6.82 2.09
N LYS A 129 -2.94 -6.20 1.99
CA LYS A 129 -2.00 -6.08 3.13
C LYS A 129 -2.64 -5.34 4.30
N ALA A 130 -3.33 -4.23 4.03
CA ALA A 130 -4.03 -3.45 5.05
C ALA A 130 -5.12 -4.28 5.77
N LYS A 131 -5.93 -5.05 5.02
CA LYS A 131 -6.93 -5.95 5.60
C LYS A 131 -6.31 -7.03 6.49
N LYS A 132 -5.21 -7.65 6.05
CA LYS A 132 -4.47 -8.64 6.86
C LYS A 132 -3.93 -8.03 8.15
N LYS A 133 -3.34 -6.84 8.08
CA LYS A 133 -2.84 -6.10 9.26
C LYS A 133 -3.97 -5.82 10.26
N ALA A 134 -5.10 -5.30 9.80
CA ALA A 134 -6.26 -5.01 10.65
C ALA A 134 -6.83 -6.27 11.32
N ALA A 135 -6.85 -7.41 10.61
CA ALA A 135 -7.27 -8.68 11.18
C ALA A 135 -6.31 -9.18 12.27
N ALA A 136 -4.99 -9.07 12.04
CA ALA A 136 -3.97 -9.44 13.02
C ALA A 136 -4.05 -8.58 14.29
N GLU A 137 -4.28 -7.27 14.16
CA GLU A 137 -4.45 -6.35 15.29
C GLU A 137 -5.69 -6.69 16.12
N LYS A 138 -6.83 -6.96 15.47
CA LYS A 138 -8.05 -7.41 16.15
C LYS A 138 -7.82 -8.72 16.93
N LEU A 139 -7.09 -9.67 16.35
CA LEU A 139 -6.76 -10.92 17.03
C LEU A 139 -5.82 -10.68 18.23
N ALA A 140 -4.82 -9.81 18.08
CA ALA A 140 -3.91 -9.43 19.16
C ALA A 140 -4.66 -8.77 20.33
N LYS A 141 -5.57 -7.84 20.03
CA LYS A 141 -6.44 -7.19 21.04
C LYS A 141 -7.32 -8.21 21.77
N LYS A 142 -7.99 -9.10 21.02
CA LYS A 142 -8.81 -10.18 21.61
C LYS A 142 -8.00 -11.11 22.52
N LYS A 143 -6.77 -11.47 22.12
CA LYS A 143 -5.85 -12.28 22.95
C LYS A 143 -5.43 -11.53 24.21
N ALA A 144 -5.14 -10.23 24.12
CA ALA A 144 -4.78 -9.40 25.26
C ALA A 144 -5.94 -9.26 26.25
N ASP A 145 -7.17 -9.01 25.77
CA ASP A 145 -8.36 -8.92 26.62
C ASP A 145 -8.65 -10.24 27.34
N LYS A 146 -8.53 -11.38 26.63
CA LYS A 146 -8.66 -12.72 27.23
C LYS A 146 -7.59 -12.98 28.31
N ARG A 147 -6.36 -12.51 28.11
CA ARG A 147 -5.27 -12.65 29.09
C ARG A 147 -5.52 -11.80 30.35
N LYS A 148 -6.09 -10.60 30.19
CA LYS A 148 -6.47 -9.72 31.32
C LYS A 148 -7.63 -10.30 32.12
N SER A 149 -8.65 -10.85 31.45
CA SER A 149 -9.80 -11.50 32.11
C SER A 149 -9.40 -12.76 32.90
N ARG A 150 -8.37 -13.48 32.48
CA ARG A 150 -7.83 -14.66 33.22
C ARG A 150 -6.97 -14.31 34.43
N ARG A 151 -6.61 -13.04 34.61
CA ARG A 151 -5.75 -12.55 35.71
C ARG A 151 -6.56 -11.77 36.77
N ARG A 152 -7.86 -11.62 36.56
CA ARG A 152 -8.83 -11.12 37.54
C ARG A 152 -9.60 -12.31 38.08
#